data_AF-A0A7L3CM52-F1
#
_entry.id   AF-A0A7L3CM52-F1
#
_cell.length_a   1.000
_cell.length_b   1.000
_cell.length_c   1.000
_cell.angle_alpha   90.00
_cell.angle_beta   90.00
_cell.angle_gamma   90.00
#
_symmetry.space_group_name_H-M   'P 1'
#
loop_
_entity.id
_entity.type
_entity.pdbx_description
1 polymer ?
#
loop_
_entity_poly.entity_id
_entity_poly.type
_entity_poly.pdbx_seq_one_letter_code
_entity_poly.pdbx_strand_id
1 'polypeptide(L)'
;DPDNVVLCLLAAEEEEAEDAALQIHFTLIQAFCCENDINILRVSNPARLAQLLLPATGPEPPPDLHCVLVTNPHASQWKDPALSQLMCFCRESRYMDQWVPVINLPER
;
A
#
# COMPACT_ATOMS: atom_id res chain seq x y z
N ASP A 1 7.76 10.81 9.55
CA ASP A 1 6.69 11.51 10.27
C ASP A 1 5.37 10.90 9.83
N PRO A 2 4.68 10.15 10.71
CA PRO A 2 3.41 9.48 10.37
C PRO A 2 2.31 10.47 9.96
N ASP A 3 2.36 11.71 10.46
CA ASP A 3 1.37 12.74 10.13
C ASP A 3 1.36 13.10 8.64
N ASN A 4 2.46 12.81 7.95
CA ASN A 4 2.58 13.03 6.51
C ASN A 4 2.19 11.79 5.69
N VAL A 5 1.91 10.63 6.28
CA VAL A 5 1.57 9.42 5.51
C VAL A 5 0.06 9.37 5.26
N VAL A 6 -0.35 9.25 3.99
CA VAL A 6 -1.78 9.21 3.63
C VAL A 6 -2.25 7.83 3.20
N LEU A 7 -1.33 7.02 2.66
CA LEU A 7 -1.61 5.69 2.14
C LEU A 7 -0.37 4.78 2.30
N CYS A 8 -0.60 3.56 2.76
CA CYS A 8 0.37 2.47 2.81
C CYS A 8 -0.09 1.35 1.87
N LEU A 9 0.80 0.91 0.98
CA LEU A 9 0.58 -0.21 0.07
C LEU A 9 1.49 -1.35 0.51
N LEU A 10 0.91 -2.49 0.88
CA LEU A 10 1.64 -3.73 1.11
C LEU A 10 1.66 -4.55 -0.19
N ALA A 11 2.82 -5.09 -0.54
CA ALA A 11 3.00 -5.89 -1.73
C ALA A 11 3.80 -7.14 -1.36
N ALA A 12 3.21 -8.32 -1.54
CA ALA A 12 3.93 -9.58 -1.39
C ALA A 12 3.37 -10.62 -2.32
N GLU A 13 4.28 -11.36 -2.95
CA GLU A 13 4.00 -12.50 -3.80
C GLU A 13 3.57 -13.70 -2.94
N GLU A 14 2.98 -14.72 -3.55
CA GLU A 14 2.54 -15.92 -2.83
C GLU A 14 3.71 -16.69 -2.21
N GLU A 15 4.87 -16.70 -2.87
CA GLU A 15 6.10 -17.34 -2.39
C GLU A 15 6.60 -16.71 -1.07
N GLU A 16 6.30 -15.44 -0.85
CA GLU A 16 6.71 -14.67 0.32
C GLU A 16 5.72 -14.82 1.51
N ALA A 17 4.63 -15.55 1.30
CA ALA A 17 3.68 -15.88 2.38
C ALA A 17 4.30 -16.77 3.46
N GLU A 18 5.32 -17.56 3.11
CA GLU A 18 6.04 -18.44 4.04
C GLU A 18 7.16 -17.72 4.80
N ASP A 19 7.53 -16.49 4.42
CA ASP A 19 8.53 -15.70 5.12
C ASP A 19 7.94 -15.12 6.42
N ALA A 20 8.23 -15.78 7.53
CA ALA A 20 7.79 -15.35 8.85
C ALA A 20 8.25 -13.94 9.22
N ALA A 21 9.46 -13.52 8.81
CA ALA A 21 9.96 -12.19 9.11
C ALA A 21 9.16 -11.12 8.36
N LEU A 22 8.83 -11.38 7.10
CA LEU A 22 7.99 -10.50 6.30
C LEU A 22 6.55 -10.43 6.85
N GLN A 23 5.96 -11.56 7.22
CA GLN A 23 4.61 -11.59 7.82
C GLN A 23 4.56 -10.82 9.15
N ILE A 24 5.60 -10.93 9.98
CA ILE A 24 5.72 -10.12 11.20
C ILE A 24 5.80 -8.64 10.83
N HIS A 25 6.61 -8.28 9.83
CA HIS A 25 6.77 -6.90 9.40
C HIS A 25 5.45 -6.28 8.93
N PHE A 26 4.67 -7.01 8.12
CA PHE A 26 3.34 -6.57 7.69
C PHE A 26 2.36 -6.44 8.84
N THR A 27 2.39 -7.36 9.79
CA THR A 27 1.55 -7.28 11.00
C THR A 27 1.86 -6.02 11.80
N LEU A 28 3.15 -5.69 11.98
CA LEU A 28 3.59 -4.48 12.68
C LEU A 28 3.18 -3.21 11.92
N ILE A 29 3.35 -3.18 10.60
CA ILE A 29 2.92 -2.05 9.77
C ILE A 29 1.40 -1.86 9.83
N GLN A 30 0.63 -2.95 9.74
CA GLN A 30 -0.82 -2.88 9.84
C GLN A 30 -1.25 -2.30 11.19
N ALA A 31 -0.70 -2.80 12.29
CA ALA A 31 -0.98 -2.26 13.63
C ALA A 31 -0.67 -0.77 13.70
N PHE A 32 0.52 -0.37 13.22
CA PHE A 32 0.92 1.04 13.18
C PHE A 32 -0.02 1.90 12.34
N CYS A 33 -0.40 1.46 11.13
CA CYS A 33 -1.30 2.22 10.27
C CYS A 33 -2.70 2.34 10.87
N CYS A 34 -3.20 1.27 11.51
CA CYS A 34 -4.48 1.29 12.22
C CYS A 34 -4.47 2.27 13.40
N GLU A 35 -3.40 2.29 14.20
CA GLU A 35 -3.27 3.20 15.35
C GLU A 35 -3.17 4.68 14.96
N ASN A 36 -2.64 4.97 13.76
CA ASN A 36 -2.43 6.32 13.25
C ASN A 36 -3.47 6.75 12.20
N ASP A 37 -4.58 6.01 12.05
CA ASP A 37 -5.63 6.27 11.03
C ASP A 37 -5.11 6.37 9.57
N ILE A 38 -3.98 5.73 9.28
CA ILE A 38 -3.39 5.68 7.94
C ILE A 38 -4.17 4.65 7.11
N ASN A 39 -4.55 5.04 5.89
CA ASN A 39 -5.14 4.10 4.94
C ASN A 39 -4.11 3.06 4.52
N ILE A 40 -4.46 1.79 4.66
CA ILE A 40 -3.60 0.67 4.29
C ILE A 40 -4.36 -0.26 3.37
N LEU A 41 -3.68 -0.81 2.37
CA LEU A 41 -4.23 -1.82 1.46
C LEU A 41 -3.12 -2.76 0.99
N ARG A 42 -3.52 -3.95 0.53
CA ARG A 42 -2.62 -4.96 -0.04
C ARG A 42 -2.82 -5.04 -1.55
N VAL A 43 -1.72 -5.14 -2.30
CA VAL A 43 -1.73 -5.37 -3.74
C VAL A 43 -1.60 -6.87 -4.02
N SER A 44 -2.50 -7.42 -4.84
CA SER A 44 -2.48 -8.85 -5.20
C SER A 44 -1.48 -9.19 -6.31
N ASN A 45 -0.99 -8.19 -7.05
CA ASN A 45 -0.02 -8.34 -8.14
C ASN A 45 1.18 -7.38 -7.93
N PRO A 46 2.10 -7.67 -7.00
CA PRO A 46 3.27 -6.84 -6.66
C PRO A 46 4.14 -6.50 -7.86
N ALA A 47 4.39 -7.46 -8.75
CA ALA A 47 5.12 -7.22 -10.01
C ALA A 47 4.57 -6.04 -10.81
N ARG A 48 3.24 -5.83 -10.80
CA ARG A 48 2.60 -4.71 -11.49
C ARG A 48 2.84 -3.38 -10.77
N LEU A 49 2.82 -3.38 -9.43
CA LEU A 49 3.18 -2.20 -8.64
C LEU A 49 4.62 -1.78 -8.95
N ALA A 50 5.53 -2.75 -9.01
CA ALA A 50 6.93 -2.50 -9.32
C ALA A 50 7.12 -1.85 -10.71
N GLN A 51 6.39 -2.33 -11.73
CA GLN A 51 6.35 -1.73 -13.06
C GLN A 51 5.78 -0.31 -13.10
N LEU A 52 4.86 0.05 -12.19
CA LEU A 52 4.29 1.40 -12.12
C LEU A 52 5.25 2.40 -11.47
N LEU A 53 6.04 1.94 -10.50
CA LEU A 53 7.01 2.78 -9.78
C LEU A 53 8.29 2.99 -10.57
N LEU A 54 8.67 2.03 -11.40
CA LEU A 54 9.91 2.07 -12.16
C LEU A 54 9.66 2.48 -13.61
N PRO A 55 10.50 3.34 -14.18
CA PRO A 55 10.43 3.63 -15.60
C PRO A 55 10.66 2.35 -16.41
N ALA A 56 9.93 2.19 -17.52
CA ALA A 56 10.04 1.03 -18.43
C ALA A 56 11.45 0.79 -19.02
N THR A 57 12.36 1.75 -18.86
CA THR A 57 13.77 1.68 -19.28
C THR A 57 14.75 1.68 -18.10
N GLY A 58 14.25 1.51 -16.87
CA GLY A 58 15.05 1.45 -15.65
C GLY A 58 15.60 0.04 -15.35
N PRO A 59 16.50 -0.07 -14.37
CA PRO A 59 16.92 -1.36 -13.84
C PRO A 59 15.73 -2.17 -13.34
N GLU A 60 15.89 -3.50 -13.29
CA GLU A 60 14.88 -4.42 -12.74
C GLU A 60 14.40 -3.95 -11.35
N PRO A 61 13.13 -4.23 -11.00
CA PRO A 61 12.61 -3.84 -9.70
C PRO A 61 13.44 -4.37 -8.55
N PRO A 62 13.60 -3.57 -7.47
CA PRO A 62 14.19 -4.07 -6.25
C PRO A 62 13.43 -5.34 -5.83
N PRO A 63 14.12 -6.44 -5.56
CA PRO A 63 13.48 -7.70 -5.16
C PRO A 63 12.76 -7.58 -3.80
N ASP A 64 12.96 -6.48 -3.07
CA ASP A 64 12.48 -6.21 -1.73
C ASP A 64 11.41 -5.10 -1.66
N LEU A 65 10.73 -4.81 -2.77
CA LEU A 65 9.64 -3.82 -2.81
C LEU A 65 8.35 -4.37 -2.16
N HIS A 66 8.35 -4.46 -0.83
CA HIS A 66 7.21 -5.02 -0.09
C HIS A 66 6.25 -3.97 0.50
N CYS A 67 6.68 -2.72 0.58
CA CYS A 67 5.89 -1.64 1.17
C CYS A 67 6.17 -0.31 0.48
N VAL A 68 5.11 0.43 0.16
CA VAL A 68 5.19 1.78 -0.40
C VAL A 68 4.36 2.73 0.46
N LEU A 69 4.98 3.81 0.92
CA LEU A 69 4.31 4.86 1.68
C LEU A 69 4.13 6.09 0.79
N VAL A 70 2.87 6.48 0.58
CA VAL A 70 2.53 7.74 -0.07
C VAL A 70 2.50 8.81 1.01
N THR A 71 3.37 9.81 0.87
CA THR A 71 3.50 10.90 1.85
C THR A 71 3.11 12.25 1.26
N ASN A 72 2.43 13.05 2.07
CA ASN A 72 2.10 14.44 1.81
C ASN A 72 2.77 15.35 2.86
N PRO A 73 3.72 16.21 2.50
CA PRO A 73 4.21 17.24 3.42
C PRO A 73 3.15 18.33 3.70
N HIS A 74 2.05 18.39 2.94
CA HIS A 74 0.98 19.38 3.07
C HIS A 74 -0.40 18.70 3.02
N ALA A 75 -0.70 17.89 4.04
CA ALA A 75 -1.92 17.06 4.16
C ALA A 75 -3.24 17.78 3.75
N SER A 76 -3.35 19.09 4.00
CA SER A 76 -4.54 19.90 3.71
C SER A 76 -4.70 20.37 2.26
N GLN A 77 -3.73 20.15 1.36
CA GLN A 77 -3.78 20.60 -0.04
C GLN A 77 -3.93 19.48 -1.07
N TRP A 78 -3.89 18.20 -0.70
CA TRP A 78 -4.02 17.13 -1.69
C TRP A 78 -5.47 17.00 -2.19
N LYS A 79 -5.66 17.28 -3.48
CA LYS A 79 -6.96 17.17 -4.17
C LYS A 79 -6.89 16.20 -5.35
N ASP A 80 -6.12 15.13 -5.22
CA ASP A 80 -6.12 14.12 -6.26
C ASP A 80 -7.41 13.27 -6.15
N PRO A 81 -8.24 13.23 -7.20
CA PRO A 81 -9.50 12.51 -7.16
C PRO A 81 -9.30 10.99 -7.07
N ALA A 82 -8.22 10.45 -7.63
CA ALA A 82 -7.95 9.01 -7.58
C ALA A 82 -7.53 8.57 -6.17
N LEU A 83 -6.69 9.36 -5.49
CA LEU A 83 -6.38 9.12 -4.07
C LEU A 83 -7.64 9.24 -3.19
N SER A 84 -8.52 10.21 -3.48
CA SER A 84 -9.78 10.36 -2.75
C SER A 84 -10.68 9.12 -2.89
N GLN A 85 -10.75 8.54 -4.08
CA GLN A 85 -11.47 7.29 -4.32
C GLN A 85 -10.86 6.12 -3.56
N LEU A 86 -9.53 5.99 -3.55
CA LEU A 86 -8.83 4.96 -2.76
C LEU A 86 -9.10 5.10 -1.26
N MET A 87 -9.09 6.32 -0.73
CA MET A 87 -9.41 6.56 0.68
C MET A 87 -10.87 6.19 1.01
N CYS A 88 -11.80 6.48 0.10
CA CYS A 88 -13.20 6.07 0.24
C CYS A 88 -13.33 4.55 0.26
N PHE A 89 -12.68 3.87 -0.68
CA PHE A 89 -12.63 2.41 -0.75
C PHE A 89 -12.07 1.78 0.53
N CYS A 90 -10.95 2.31 1.07
CA CYS A 90 -10.41 1.82 2.34
C CYS A 90 -11.37 2.02 3.52
N ARG A 91 -12.07 3.17 3.57
CA ARG A 91 -13.07 3.45 4.61
C ARG A 91 -14.27 2.52 4.52
N GLU A 92 -14.81 2.30 3.32
CA GLU A 92 -15.93 1.38 3.10
C GLU A 92 -15.55 -0.06 3.43
N SER A 93 -14.34 -0.49 3.07
CA SER A 93 -13.82 -1.83 3.39
C SER A 93 -13.74 -2.06 4.90
N ARG A 94 -13.23 -1.07 5.66
CA ARG A 94 -13.20 -1.14 7.13
C ARG A 94 -14.59 -1.28 7.74
N TYR A 95 -15.62 -0.68 7.14
CA TYR A 95 -17.00 -0.83 7.61
C TYR A 95 -17.53 -2.27 7.43
N MET A 96 -16.93 -3.02 6.50
CA MET A 96 -17.23 -4.44 6.22
C MET A 96 -16.24 -5.39 6.92
N ASP A 97 -15.58 -4.94 7.99
CA ASP A 97 -14.55 -5.68 8.74
C ASP A 97 -13.31 -6.10 7.91
N GLN A 98 -13.11 -5.49 6.74
CA GLN A 98 -11.92 -5.68 5.91
C GLN A 98 -10.89 -4.58 6.20
N TRP A 99 -10.09 -4.79 7.25
CA TRP A 99 -9.11 -3.81 7.74
C TRP A 99 -7.98 -3.49 6.75
N VAL A 100 -7.55 -4.50 6.00
CA VAL A 100 -6.55 -4.36 4.92
C VAL A 100 -7.20 -4.87 3.64
N PRO A 101 -7.93 -4.02 2.90
CA PRO A 101 -8.53 -4.42 1.65
C PRO A 101 -7.46 -4.79 0.62
N VAL A 102 -7.79 -5.73 -0.26
CA VAL A 102 -6.91 -6.19 -1.34
C VAL A 102 -7.37 -5.55 -2.65
N ILE A 103 -6.42 -5.03 -3.43
CA ILE A 103 -6.66 -4.51 -4.78
C ILE A 103 -5.81 -5.24 -5.81
N ASN A 104 -6.36 -5.41 -7.00
CA ASN A 104 -5.64 -5.84 -8.18
C ASN A 104 -5.40 -4.63 -9.09
N LEU A 105 -4.15 -4.38 -9.46
CA LEU A 105 -3.80 -3.27 -10.34
C LEU A 105 -4.09 -3.64 -11.81
N PRO A 106 -4.71 -2.74 -12.59
CA PRO A 106 -5.06 -3.04 -13.98
C PRO A 106 -3.83 -3.25 -14.86
N GLU A 107 -3.99 -4.11 -15.86
CA GLU A 107 -3.02 -4.28 -16.95
C GLU A 107 -2.91 -2.99 -17.81
N ARG A 108 -1.85 -2.90 -18.63
CA ARG A 108 -1.56 -1.69 -19.42
C ARG A 108 -2.29 -1.71 -20.75
#